data_AF-A0A819Y0G8-F1
#
_entry.id   AF-A0A819Y0G8-F1
#
_cell.length_a   1.000
_cell.length_b   1.000
_cell.length_c   1.000
_cell.angle_alpha   90.00
_cell.angle_beta   90.00
_cell.angle_gamma   90.00
#
_symmetry.space_group_name_H-M   'P 1'
#
loop_
_entity.id
_entity.type
_entity.pdbx_description
1 polymer ?
#
loop_
_entity_poly.entity_id
_entity_poly.type
_entity_poly.pdbx_seq_one_letter_code
_entity_poly.pdbx_strand_id
1 'polypeptide(L)'
;MAATLVKPPNSTYTFSSQPKAVQQQGQRQKFRQPVVNPPEESSTFGNLMYDRRVIRGNTYALHTLPAHAQPDPIEVQRQQEAKRRALARRKAREQIRTRTPEPVHNRKNIDVQTELYLEEL
;
A
#
# COMPACT_ATOMS: atom_id res chain seq x y z
N MET A 1 -42.61 -12.14 -20.56
CA MET A 1 -42.41 -12.58 -21.97
C MET A 1 -41.12 -11.97 -22.46
N ALA A 2 -40.10 -12.78 -22.75
CA ALA A 2 -38.78 -12.33 -23.18
C ALA A 2 -38.79 -12.02 -24.68
N ALA A 3 -38.32 -10.84 -25.08
CA ALA A 3 -38.14 -10.49 -26.48
C ALA A 3 -36.77 -10.99 -26.94
N THR A 4 -36.75 -12.00 -27.81
CA THR A 4 -35.57 -12.44 -28.55
C THR A 4 -35.36 -11.51 -29.75
N LEU A 5 -34.23 -10.81 -29.80
CA LEU A 5 -33.90 -9.90 -30.90
C LEU A 5 -33.06 -10.64 -31.95
N VAL A 6 -33.57 -10.76 -33.18
CA VAL A 6 -32.84 -11.25 -34.35
C VAL A 6 -31.84 -10.17 -34.80
N LYS A 7 -30.56 -10.52 -34.95
CA LYS A 7 -29.47 -9.59 -35.31
C LYS A 7 -29.12 -9.69 -36.81
N PRO A 8 -29.17 -8.60 -37.60
CA PRO A 8 -28.61 -8.56 -38.96
C PRO A 8 -27.08 -8.38 -38.95
N PRO A 9 -26.35 -8.84 -39.99
CA PRO A 9 -24.91 -9.09 -39.90
C PRO A 9 -23.98 -7.86 -40.00
N ASN A 10 -24.48 -6.61 -40.03
CA ASN A 10 -23.64 -5.40 -40.10
C ASN A 10 -24.23 -4.22 -39.30
N SER A 11 -24.44 -4.37 -37.98
CA SER A 11 -24.83 -3.24 -37.12
C SER A 11 -23.84 -3.02 -35.97
N THR A 12 -23.45 -1.76 -35.77
CA THR A 12 -22.69 -1.28 -34.61
C THR A 12 -23.43 -1.67 -33.33
N TYR A 13 -22.74 -2.35 -32.41
CA TYR A 13 -23.29 -2.85 -31.17
C TYR A 13 -23.95 -1.71 -30.38
N THR A 14 -25.28 -1.68 -30.38
CA THR A 14 -26.07 -0.65 -29.70
C THR A 14 -26.74 -1.31 -28.51
N PHE A 15 -26.19 -1.05 -27.32
CA PHE A 15 -26.76 -1.49 -26.06
C PHE A 15 -27.78 -0.46 -25.59
N SER A 16 -29.04 -0.85 -25.48
CA SER A 16 -30.05 -0.06 -24.79
C SER A 16 -30.67 -0.91 -23.69
N SER A 17 -30.73 -0.37 -22.47
CA SER A 17 -31.43 -0.97 -21.34
C SER A 17 -32.57 -0.05 -20.93
N GLN A 18 -33.74 -0.62 -20.70
CA GLN A 18 -34.84 0.13 -20.12
C GLN A 18 -34.59 0.30 -18.61
N PRO A 19 -34.85 1.48 -18.03
CA PRO A 19 -34.69 1.68 -16.59
C PRO A 19 -35.64 0.74 -15.85
N LYS A 20 -35.09 -0.25 -15.15
CA LYS A 20 -35.85 -1.14 -14.28
C LYS A 20 -35.70 -0.65 -12.86
N ALA A 21 -36.82 -0.30 -12.22
CA ALA A 21 -36.83 -0.01 -10.80
C ALA A 21 -36.29 -1.24 -10.04
N VAL A 22 -35.21 -1.03 -9.29
CA VAL A 22 -34.72 -2.03 -8.34
C VAL A 22 -35.84 -2.22 -7.34
N GLN A 23 -36.51 -3.39 -7.36
CA GLN A 23 -37.48 -3.70 -6.33
C GLN A 23 -36.76 -3.55 -5.01
N GLN A 24 -37.21 -2.60 -4.20
CA GLN A 24 -36.85 -2.53 -2.79
C GLN A 24 -37.49 -3.74 -2.14
N GLN A 25 -36.91 -4.92 -2.36
CA GLN A 25 -37.21 -6.09 -1.57
C GLN A 25 -36.92 -5.66 -0.14
N GLY A 26 -38.02 -5.52 0.61
CA GLY A 26 -38.04 -4.89 1.91
C GLY A 26 -36.91 -5.41 2.77
N GLN A 27 -36.29 -4.50 3.51
CA GLN A 27 -35.22 -4.77 4.48
C GLN A 27 -33.81 -4.92 3.90
N ARG A 28 -33.35 -4.01 3.03
CA ARG A 28 -31.91 -3.65 3.09
C ARG A 28 -31.71 -2.93 4.41
N GLN A 29 -31.39 -3.70 5.45
CA GLN A 29 -31.14 -3.18 6.78
C GLN A 29 -30.11 -2.05 6.68
N LYS A 30 -30.48 -0.85 7.15
CA LYS A 30 -29.59 0.34 7.19
C LYS A 30 -28.34 0.08 8.03
N PHE A 31 -28.38 -0.98 8.83
CA PHE A 31 -27.30 -1.47 9.66
C PHE A 31 -27.06 -2.94 9.36
N ARG A 32 -25.81 -3.30 9.05
CA ARG A 32 -25.39 -4.70 8.93
C ARG A 32 -25.46 -5.32 10.31
N GLN A 33 -26.38 -6.26 10.54
CA GLN A 33 -26.34 -7.06 11.77
C GLN A 33 -24.98 -7.79 11.82
N PRO A 34 -24.32 -7.89 12.97
CA PRO A 34 -23.09 -8.66 13.09
C PRO A 34 -23.46 -10.11 12.80
N VAL A 35 -23.10 -10.57 11.60
CA VAL A 35 -23.22 -11.98 11.27
C VAL A 35 -22.20 -12.69 12.15
N VAL A 36 -22.70 -13.39 13.18
CA VAL A 36 -21.96 -14.48 13.80
C VAL A 36 -21.89 -15.55 12.73
N ASN A 37 -20.87 -15.46 11.88
CA ASN A 37 -20.63 -16.44 10.84
C ASN A 37 -20.19 -17.76 11.51
N PRO A 38 -20.79 -18.91 11.18
CA PRO A 38 -20.17 -20.21 11.40
C PRO A 38 -18.89 -20.32 10.54
N PRO A 39 -17.95 -21.22 10.87
CA PRO A 39 -16.58 -21.20 10.36
C PRO A 39 -16.51 -21.81 8.96
N GLU A 40 -16.93 -21.06 7.95
CA GLU A 40 -16.67 -21.38 6.55
C GLU A 40 -15.94 -20.19 5.96
N GLU A 41 -14.62 -20.36 5.87
CA GLU A 41 -13.67 -19.50 5.16
C GLU A 41 -13.77 -18.01 5.51
N SER A 42 -13.10 -17.65 6.61
CA SER A 42 -12.67 -16.28 6.83
C SER A 42 -11.88 -15.85 5.61
N SER A 43 -12.54 -15.18 4.66
CA SER A 43 -11.85 -14.36 3.68
C SER A 43 -10.95 -13.46 4.50
N THR A 44 -9.65 -13.76 4.49
CA THR A 44 -8.64 -13.04 5.23
C THR A 44 -8.68 -11.62 4.68
N PHE A 45 -9.46 -10.74 5.33
CA PHE A 45 -9.53 -9.34 4.99
C PHE A 45 -8.17 -8.75 5.38
N GLY A 46 -7.17 -8.97 4.52
CA GLY A 46 -5.89 -8.31 4.59
C GLY A 46 -6.07 -6.86 4.16
N ASN A 47 -5.38 -5.95 4.84
CA ASN A 47 -5.35 -4.55 4.43
C ASN A 47 -4.89 -4.45 2.97
N LEU A 48 -5.85 -4.13 2.07
CA LEU A 48 -5.61 -3.97 0.64
C LEU A 48 -4.56 -2.89 0.33
N MET A 49 -4.31 -1.98 1.27
CA MET A 49 -3.26 -0.97 1.20
C MET A 49 -1.83 -1.52 1.12
N TYR A 50 -1.62 -2.80 1.44
CA TYR A 50 -0.33 -3.49 1.25
C TYR A 50 -0.25 -4.25 -0.08
N ASP A 51 -1.36 -4.37 -0.83
CA ASP A 51 -1.31 -4.94 -2.17
C ASP A 51 -0.49 -4.00 -3.07
N ARG A 52 0.49 -4.56 -3.80
CA ARG A 52 1.35 -3.81 -4.72
C ARG A 52 0.56 -3.06 -5.80
N ARG A 53 -0.69 -3.45 -6.04
CA ARG A 53 -1.61 -2.81 -6.98
C ARG A 53 -2.26 -1.54 -6.42
N VAL A 54 -2.28 -1.39 -5.09
CA VAL A 54 -2.96 -0.28 -4.41
C VAL A 54 -1.95 0.83 -4.13
N ILE A 55 -2.05 1.91 -4.90
CA ILE A 55 -1.20 3.08 -4.76
C ILE A 55 -1.91 4.08 -3.85
N ARG A 56 -1.31 4.38 -2.70
CA ARG A 56 -1.81 5.39 -1.77
C ARG A 56 -1.37 6.77 -2.24
N GLY A 57 -2.32 7.59 -2.68
CA GLY A 57 -2.07 8.95 -3.15
C GLY A 57 -2.51 9.18 -4.60
N ASN A 58 -2.17 10.35 -5.15
CA ASN A 58 -2.60 10.76 -6.47
C ASN A 58 -1.80 10.04 -7.57
N THR A 59 -2.48 9.30 -8.45
CA THR A 59 -1.85 8.52 -9.52
C THR A 59 -1.27 9.39 -10.64
N TYR A 60 -1.66 10.66 -10.73
CA TYR A 60 -1.16 11.59 -11.75
C TYR A 60 0.33 11.95 -11.60
N ALA A 61 0.94 11.74 -10.43
CA ALA A 61 2.37 11.95 -10.21
C ALA A 61 3.21 10.67 -10.42
N LEU A 62 2.58 9.55 -10.80
CA LEU A 62 3.34 8.40 -11.28
C LEU A 62 4.08 8.85 -12.53
N HIS A 63 5.39 8.99 -12.38
CA HIS A 63 6.31 9.03 -13.50
C HIS A 63 6.30 7.62 -14.10
N THR A 64 5.25 7.29 -14.86
CA THR A 64 5.29 6.19 -15.80
C THR A 64 6.21 6.63 -16.92
N LEU A 65 7.52 6.56 -16.65
CA LEU A 65 8.47 6.39 -17.73
C LEU A 65 7.94 5.19 -18.55
N PRO A 66 7.79 5.32 -19.88
CA PRO A 66 7.44 4.19 -20.73
C PRO A 66 8.26 2.97 -20.32
N ALA A 67 7.68 1.76 -20.36
CA ALA A 67 8.43 0.53 -20.04
C ALA A 67 9.72 0.35 -20.88
N HIS A 68 9.87 1.15 -21.96
CA HIS A 68 11.03 1.23 -22.83
C HIS A 68 11.88 2.50 -22.70
N ALA A 69 11.55 3.45 -21.82
CA ALA A 69 12.42 4.58 -21.53
C ALA A 69 13.61 4.05 -20.73
N GLN A 70 14.63 3.57 -21.44
CA GLN A 70 15.92 3.25 -20.87
C GLN A 70 16.41 4.52 -20.18
N PRO A 71 16.55 4.52 -18.84
CA PRO A 71 17.14 5.67 -18.17
C PRO A 71 18.53 5.88 -18.77
N ASP A 72 18.88 7.13 -19.04
CA ASP A 72 20.18 7.47 -19.60
C ASP A 72 21.29 6.79 -18.76
N PRO A 73 22.28 6.13 -19.38
CA PRO A 73 23.27 5.33 -18.65
C PRO A 73 24.03 6.14 -17.60
N ILE A 74 24.17 7.45 -17.82
CA ILE A 74 24.77 8.42 -16.91
C ILE A 74 23.92 8.59 -15.64
N GLU A 75 22.60 8.63 -15.76
CA GLU A 75 21.70 8.76 -14.62
C GLU A 75 21.68 7.49 -13.77
N VAL A 76 21.72 6.33 -14.41
CA VAL A 76 21.84 5.03 -13.71
C VAL A 76 23.12 4.97 -12.90
N GLN A 77 24.25 5.36 -13.50
CA GLN A 77 25.54 5.40 -12.80
C GLN A 77 25.51 6.37 -11.61
N ARG A 78 24.94 7.58 -11.80
CA ARG A 78 24.75 8.57 -10.72
C ARG A 78 23.90 8.02 -9.58
N GLN A 79 22.82 7.30 -9.88
CA GLN A 79 21.95 6.68 -8.87
C GLN A 79 22.68 5.57 -8.11
N GLN A 80 23.45 4.72 -8.80
CA GLN A 80 24.25 3.68 -8.16
C GLN A 80 25.32 4.28 -7.24
N GLU A 81 26.00 5.32 -7.69
CA GLU A 81 26.99 6.05 -6.88
C GLU A 81 26.33 6.70 -5.66
N ALA A 82 25.17 7.35 -5.83
CA ALA A 82 24.42 7.95 -4.74
C ALA A 82 24.00 6.90 -3.70
N LYS A 83 23.52 5.73 -4.15
CA LYS A 83 23.21 4.59 -3.27
C LYS A 83 24.44 4.11 -2.52
N ARG A 84 25.59 3.94 -3.20
CA ARG A 84 26.86 3.56 -2.58
C ARG A 84 27.30 4.56 -1.52
N ARG A 85 27.21 5.86 -1.83
CA ARG A 85 27.55 6.96 -0.91
C ARG A 85 26.63 6.99 0.31
N ALA A 86 25.33 6.77 0.12
CA ALA A 86 24.36 6.72 1.21
C ALA A 86 24.64 5.54 2.16
N LEU A 87 24.94 4.36 1.62
CA LEU A 87 25.32 3.18 2.41
C LEU A 87 26.63 3.40 3.18
N ALA A 88 27.65 4.00 2.54
CA ALA A 88 28.90 4.34 3.21
C ALA A 88 28.67 5.34 4.35
N ARG A 89 27.84 6.37 4.14
CA ARG A 89 27.47 7.35 5.18
C ARG A 89 26.73 6.68 6.35
N ARG A 90 25.84 5.71 6.08
CA ARG A 90 25.14 4.96 7.13
C ARG A 90 26.12 4.16 7.96
N LYS A 91 27.04 3.41 7.32
CA LYS A 91 28.10 2.65 8.01
C LYS A 91 29.02 3.55 8.83
N ALA A 92 29.44 4.69 8.28
CA ALA A 92 30.28 5.64 9.00
C ALA A 92 29.56 6.22 10.23
N ARG A 93 28.26 6.53 10.13
CA ARG A 93 27.45 6.96 11.28
C ARG A 93 27.33 5.88 12.34
N GLU A 94 27.19 4.61 11.93
CA GLU A 94 27.17 3.48 12.85
C GLU A 94 28.52 3.28 13.55
N GLN A 95 29.65 3.56 12.87
CA GLN A 95 30.99 3.50 13.47
C GLN A 95 31.30 4.68 14.40
N ILE A 96 30.85 5.89 14.05
CA ILE A 96 31.06 7.11 14.88
C ILE A 96 30.20 7.08 16.13
N ARG A 97 29.03 6.42 16.08
CA ARG A 97 28.25 6.14 17.28
C ARG A 97 29.08 5.24 18.19
N THR A 98 29.70 5.84 19.21
CA THR A 98 30.33 5.13 20.32
C THR A 98 29.29 4.17 20.90
N ARG A 99 29.40 2.89 20.54
CA ARG A 99 28.45 1.86 20.98
C ARG A 99 28.62 1.71 22.48
N THR A 100 27.55 1.91 23.24
CA THR A 100 27.50 1.49 24.64
C THR A 100 27.93 0.02 24.68
N PRO A 101 28.92 -0.36 25.50
CA PRO A 101 29.39 -1.75 25.53
C PRO A 101 28.22 -2.70 25.79
N GLU A 102 28.35 -3.93 25.27
CA GLU A 102 27.36 -4.98 25.48
C GLU A 102 27.10 -5.19 26.98
N PRO A 103 25.84 -5.41 27.39
CA PRO A 103 25.53 -5.72 28.77
C PRO A 103 26.29 -6.97 29.24
N VAL A 104 26.72 -6.97 30.50
CA VAL A 104 27.31 -8.16 31.13
C VAL A 104 26.29 -9.31 31.11
N HIS A 105 26.76 -10.55 30.97
CA HIS A 105 25.92 -11.75 31.04
C HIS A 105 24.91 -11.67 32.21
N ASN A 106 23.64 -11.93 31.92
CA ASN A 106 22.51 -11.85 32.85
C ASN A 106 22.19 -10.44 33.40
N ARG A 107 22.68 -9.36 32.77
CA ARG A 107 22.33 -7.97 33.10
C ARG A 107 21.78 -7.24 31.87
N LYS A 108 20.99 -6.18 32.09
CA LYS A 108 20.45 -5.30 31.04
C LYS A 108 20.96 -3.88 31.28
N ASN A 109 21.30 -3.16 30.22
CA ASN A 109 21.59 -1.72 30.29
C ASN A 109 20.26 -0.97 30.46
N ILE A 110 20.22 0.02 31.34
CA ILE A 110 19.04 0.85 31.63
C ILE A 110 19.46 2.31 31.47
N ASP A 111 18.63 3.10 30.81
CA ASP A 111 18.87 4.54 30.66
C ASP A 111 18.58 5.25 31.99
N VAL A 112 19.55 6.04 32.47
CA VAL A 112 19.44 6.83 33.70
C VAL A 112 19.44 8.30 33.32
N GLN A 113 18.59 9.09 33.97
CA GLN A 113 18.60 10.54 33.80
C GLN A 113 19.93 11.11 34.30
N THR A 114 20.81 11.50 33.37
CA THR A 114 22.08 12.17 33.67
C THR A 114 21.95 13.68 33.74
N GLU A 115 20.89 14.23 33.14
CA GLU A 115 20.58 15.65 33.11
C GLU A 115 20.06 16.11 34.48
N LEU A 116 20.60 17.21 35.00
CA LEU A 116 20.20 17.79 36.30
C LEU A 116 18.75 18.28 36.28
N TYR A 117 18.26 18.72 35.12
CA TYR A 117 16.89 19.20 34.92
C TYR A 117 16.27 18.45 33.75
N LEU A 118 15.00 18.03 33.90
CA LEU A 118 14.23 17.52 32.77
C LEU A 118 13.90 18.71 31.86
N GLU A 119 14.29 18.66 30.58
CA GLU A 119 13.85 19.66 29.61
C GLU A 119 12.32 19.57 29.48
N GLU A 120 11.63 20.65 29.87
CA GLU A 120 10.19 20.79 29.64
C GLU A 120 9.96 21.01 28.13
N LEU A 121 9.15 20.15 27.52
CA LEU A 121 8.64 20.27 26.15
C LEU A 121 7.17 20.70 26.17
#